data_AF-A0A0C9XLK1-F1
#
_entry.id   AF-A0A0C9XLK1-F1
#
_cell.length_a   1.000
_cell.length_b   1.000
_cell.length_c   1.000
_cell.angle_alpha   90.00
_cell.angle_beta   90.00
_cell.angle_gamma   90.00
#
_symmetry.space_group_name_H-M   'P 1'
#
loop_
_entity.id
_entity.type
_entity.pdbx_description
1 polymer ?
#
loop_
_entity_poly.entity_id
_entity_poly.type
_entity_poly.pdbx_seq_one_letter_code
_entity_poly.pdbx_strand_id
1 'polypeptide(L)'
;MATEDPAVDAEPKHADWSIEEVGALVQYLHDHRAEQGNTGNFHQSTYTNAAGHIHPLHISGKIKDHKNVLIKWGVIKQTYNVIVTYHSKSGEHWDNEHGTNISGAPAGENWSEYVAMKGNALMRPFCNKGWEYMDFLEDIF
;
A
#
# COMPACT_ATOMS: atom_id res chain seq x y z
N MET A 1 39.91 17.93 22.50
CA MET A 1 39.09 18.84 21.68
C MET A 1 38.18 17.98 20.85
N ALA A 2 36.88 18.28 20.89
CA ALA A 2 35.80 17.58 20.24
C ALA A 2 35.68 17.95 18.76
N THR A 3 35.07 17.06 17.98
CA THR A 3 34.12 17.30 16.87
C THR A 3 33.78 15.90 16.32
N GLU A 4 32.77 15.26 16.91
CA GLU A 4 31.37 15.29 16.45
C GLU A 4 31.19 14.46 15.17
N ASP A 5 30.75 13.22 15.38
CA ASP A 5 30.09 12.39 14.37
C ASP A 5 28.95 13.18 13.73
N PRO A 6 28.85 13.28 12.40
CA PRO A 6 27.62 13.72 11.79
C PRO A 6 26.56 12.64 12.04
N ALA A 7 25.54 13.00 12.82
CA ALA A 7 24.30 12.27 12.94
C ALA A 7 23.76 11.98 11.54
N VAL A 8 23.95 10.74 11.10
CA VAL A 8 23.22 10.20 9.95
C VAL A 8 21.75 10.23 10.33
N ASP A 9 21.01 11.10 9.66
CA ASP A 9 19.55 11.18 9.71
C ASP A 9 18.98 9.77 9.69
N ALA A 10 18.52 9.30 10.84
CA ALA A 10 17.76 8.08 10.92
C ALA A 10 16.43 8.35 10.23
N GLU A 11 16.30 7.90 8.98
CA GLU A 11 15.01 7.80 8.30
C GLU A 11 13.98 7.24 9.30
N PRO A 12 12.77 7.80 9.36
CA PRO A 12 11.76 7.32 10.30
C PRO A 12 11.58 5.83 10.03
N LYS A 13 11.94 4.98 10.98
CA LYS A 13 11.68 3.53 10.91
C LYS A 13 10.21 3.38 10.55
N HIS A 14 9.95 3.01 9.30
CA HIS A 14 8.60 2.76 8.83
C HIS A 14 7.99 1.74 9.81
N ALA A 15 6.79 2.01 10.31
CA ALA A 15 6.15 1.06 11.21
C ALA A 15 6.08 -0.29 10.50
N ASP A 16 6.55 -1.36 11.15
CA ASP A 16 6.45 -2.71 10.62
C ASP A 16 4.96 -3.09 10.59
N TRP A 17 4.38 -3.23 9.40
CA TRP A 17 2.99 -3.63 9.21
C TRP A 17 2.94 -5.10 8.82
N SER A 18 2.30 -5.94 9.63
CA SER A 18 2.04 -7.34 9.26
C SER A 18 0.95 -7.42 8.18
N ILE A 19 0.87 -8.56 7.48
CA ILE A 19 -0.18 -8.79 6.48
C ILE A 19 -1.56 -8.73 7.13
N GLU A 20 -1.69 -9.28 8.34
CA GLU A 20 -2.94 -9.26 9.13
C GLU A 20 -3.33 -7.84 9.52
N GLU A 21 -2.38 -7.00 9.94
CA GLU A 21 -2.65 -5.59 10.26
C GLU A 21 -3.08 -4.79 9.04
N VAL A 22 -2.50 -5.06 7.86
CA VAL A 22 -2.91 -4.40 6.61
C VAL A 22 -4.28 -4.89 6.14
N GLY A 23 -4.52 -6.19 6.18
CA GLY A 23 -5.82 -6.78 5.84
C GLY A 23 -6.93 -6.23 6.74
N ALA A 24 -6.71 -6.18 8.05
CA ALA A 24 -7.66 -5.59 9.00
C ALA A 24 -7.90 -4.10 8.74
N LEU A 25 -6.88 -3.34 8.35
CA LEU A 25 -7.05 -1.94 7.96
C LEU A 25 -7.94 -1.80 6.72
N VAL A 26 -7.65 -2.55 5.66
CA VAL A 26 -8.40 -2.48 4.40
C VAL A 26 -9.86 -2.88 4.63
N GLN A 27 -10.10 -4.01 5.30
CA GLN A 27 -11.45 -4.47 5.63
C GLN A 27 -12.21 -3.44 6.46
N TYR A 28 -11.57 -2.89 7.50
CA TYR A 28 -12.20 -1.87 8.34
C TYR A 28 -12.62 -0.65 7.52
N LEU A 29 -11.76 -0.14 6.63
CA LEU A 29 -12.09 1.01 5.79
C LEU A 29 -13.15 0.69 4.73
N HIS A 30 -13.18 -0.52 4.20
CA HIS A 30 -14.24 -0.98 3.29
C HIS A 30 -15.61 -1.01 3.98
N ASP A 31 -15.68 -1.57 5.19
CA ASP A 31 -16.91 -1.62 5.97
C ASP A 31 -17.44 -0.22 6.31
N HIS A 32 -16.52 0.75 6.48
CA HIS A 32 -16.83 2.14 6.80
C HIS A 32 -16.74 3.07 5.57
N ARG A 33 -16.77 2.55 4.34
CA ARG A 33 -16.66 3.34 3.10
C ARG A 33 -17.70 4.46 2.96
N ALA A 34 -18.88 4.30 3.57
CA ALA A 34 -19.91 5.34 3.61
C ALA A 34 -19.48 6.60 4.40
N GLU A 35 -18.46 6.51 5.25
CA GLU A 35 -17.87 7.63 6.01
C GLU A 35 -16.75 8.35 5.25
N GLN A 36 -16.46 7.93 4.02
CA GLN A 36 -15.42 8.52 3.20
C GLN A 36 -15.82 9.94 2.78
N GLY A 37 -14.90 10.89 2.94
CA GLY A 37 -15.09 12.24 2.43
C GLY A 37 -14.84 12.34 0.93
N ASN A 38 -15.17 13.49 0.33
CA ASN A 38 -15.10 13.74 -1.13
C ASN A 38 -13.71 13.58 -1.79
N THR A 39 -12.64 13.30 -1.05
CA THR A 39 -11.25 13.23 -1.57
C THR A 39 -10.63 11.83 -1.51
N GLY A 40 -11.44 10.78 -1.30
CA GLY A 40 -10.92 9.42 -1.11
C GLY A 40 -10.13 9.25 0.19
N ASN A 41 -10.33 10.17 1.15
CA ASN A 41 -9.80 10.12 2.51
C ASN A 41 -10.94 9.99 3.50
N PHE A 42 -10.68 9.28 4.58
CA PHE A 42 -11.60 9.18 5.71
C PHE A 42 -11.36 10.29 6.72
N HIS A 43 -12.36 10.51 7.58
CA HIS A 43 -12.22 11.42 8.71
C HIS A 43 -11.20 10.88 9.72
N GLN A 44 -10.61 11.80 10.51
CA GLN A 44 -9.63 11.43 11.54
C GLN A 44 -10.22 10.46 12.57
N SER A 45 -11.51 10.58 12.88
CA SER A 45 -12.24 9.64 13.75
C SER A 45 -12.19 8.22 13.20
N THR A 46 -12.44 8.03 11.91
CA THR A 46 -12.39 6.71 11.25
C THR A 46 -10.98 6.13 11.33
N TYR A 47 -9.92 6.91 11.09
CA TYR A 47 -8.54 6.41 11.26
C TYR A 47 -8.18 6.10 12.71
N THR A 48 -8.76 6.82 13.67
CA THR A 48 -8.56 6.55 15.10
C THR A 48 -9.24 5.25 15.50
N ASN A 49 -10.46 5.01 15.02
CA ASN A 49 -11.19 3.78 15.25
C ASN A 49 -10.51 2.58 14.56
N ALA A 50 -10.02 2.76 13.33
CA ALA A 50 -9.22 1.76 12.62
C ALA A 50 -7.96 1.38 13.41
N ALA A 51 -7.23 2.37 13.95
CA ALA A 51 -6.06 2.11 14.79
C ALA A 51 -6.43 1.28 16.03
N GLY A 52 -7.56 1.58 16.67
CA GLY A 52 -8.11 0.79 17.77
C GLY A 52 -8.47 -0.64 17.36
N HIS A 53 -9.03 -0.82 16.17
CA HIS A 53 -9.41 -2.12 15.62
C HIS A 53 -8.20 -3.01 15.29
N ILE A 54 -7.10 -2.42 14.82
CA ILE A 54 -5.87 -3.13 14.45
C ILE A 54 -5.00 -3.44 15.67
N HIS A 55 -5.12 -2.67 16.75
CA HIS A 55 -4.28 -2.82 17.96
C HIS A 55 -4.16 -4.26 18.50
N PRO A 56 -5.23 -5.09 18.55
CA PRO A 56 -5.12 -6.46 19.02
C PRO A 56 -4.25 -7.39 18.15
N LEU A 57 -4.00 -7.03 16.89
CA LEU A 57 -3.16 -7.78 15.95
C LEU A 57 -1.68 -7.42 16.05
N HIS A 58 -1.32 -6.48 16.92
CA HIS A 58 0.04 -6.01 17.09
C HIS A 58 0.94 -7.11 17.68
N ILE A 59 1.98 -7.49 16.93
CA ILE A 59 2.97 -8.48 17.37
C ILE A 59 4.24 -7.81 17.92
N SER A 60 4.77 -6.81 17.24
CA SER A 60 6.03 -6.17 17.61
C SER A 60 6.18 -4.77 16.99
N GLY A 61 7.12 -3.99 17.54
CA GLY A 61 7.45 -2.65 17.06
C GLY A 61 6.60 -1.54 17.67
N LYS A 62 6.42 -0.44 16.93
CA LYS A 62 5.58 0.69 17.38
C LYS A 62 4.10 0.34 17.25
N ILE A 63 3.32 0.56 18.31
CA ILE A 63 1.86 0.55 18.27
C ILE A 63 1.38 1.63 17.29
N LYS A 64 0.55 1.23 16.33
CA LYS A 64 0.08 2.11 15.26
C LYS A 64 -1.01 3.04 15.78
N ASP A 65 -0.75 4.34 15.67
CA ASP A 65 -1.73 5.39 15.95
C ASP A 65 -2.46 5.82 14.66
N HIS A 66 -3.41 6.76 14.76
CA HIS A 66 -4.15 7.27 13.61
C HIS A 66 -3.26 7.89 12.52
N LYS A 67 -2.10 8.45 12.87
CA LYS A 67 -1.15 9.01 11.88
C LYS A 67 -0.47 7.88 11.11
N ASN A 68 -0.09 6.80 11.80
CA ASN A 68 0.44 5.60 11.16
C ASN A 68 -0.59 5.00 10.19
N VAL A 69 -1.86 4.90 10.60
CA VAL A 69 -2.96 4.43 9.76
C VAL A 69 -3.13 5.32 8.52
N LEU A 70 -3.19 6.65 8.71
CA LEU A 70 -3.32 7.60 7.60
C LEU A 70 -2.18 7.47 6.57
N ILE A 71 -0.93 7.37 7.05
CA ILE A 71 0.24 7.20 6.19
C ILE A 71 0.14 5.88 5.41
N LYS A 72 -0.22 4.79 6.09
CA LYS A 72 -0.37 3.48 5.45
C LYS A 72 -1.48 3.47 4.41
N TRP A 73 -2.63 4.09 4.71
CA TRP A 73 -3.71 4.27 3.76
C TRP A 73 -3.26 5.05 2.52
N GLY A 74 -2.47 6.11 2.69
CA GLY A 74 -1.86 6.84 1.59
C GLY A 74 -1.04 5.95 0.65
N VAL A 75 -0.22 5.05 1.19
CA VAL A 75 0.54 4.08 0.40
C VAL A 75 -0.37 3.07 -0.31
N ILE A 76 -1.39 2.53 0.36
CA ILE A 76 -2.37 1.61 -0.24
C ILE A 76 -3.06 2.25 -1.44
N LYS A 77 -3.52 3.50 -1.29
CA LYS A 77 -4.11 4.26 -2.40
C LYS A 77 -3.16 4.49 -3.56
N GLN A 78 -1.91 4.83 -3.25
CA GLN A 78 -0.91 5.04 -4.28
C GLN A 78 -0.67 3.74 -5.06
N THR A 79 -0.56 2.61 -4.37
CA THR A 79 -0.42 1.29 -5.01
C THR A 79 -1.62 0.97 -5.91
N TYR A 80 -2.85 1.14 -5.40
CA TYR A 80 -4.07 0.96 -6.18
C TYR A 80 -4.07 1.80 -7.46
N ASN A 81 -3.78 3.09 -7.34
CA ASN A 81 -3.76 3.99 -8.49
C ASN A 81 -2.73 3.57 -9.54
N VAL A 82 -1.55 3.08 -9.13
CA VAL A 82 -0.53 2.61 -10.07
C VAL A 82 -0.96 1.31 -10.75
N ILE A 83 -1.64 0.40 -10.04
CA ILE A 83 -2.21 -0.82 -10.62
C ILE A 83 -3.31 -0.48 -11.63
N VAL A 84 -4.28 0.36 -11.28
CA VAL A 84 -5.35 0.81 -12.19
C VAL A 84 -4.76 1.53 -13.41
N THR A 85 -3.73 2.37 -13.20
CA THR A 85 -3.03 3.03 -14.31
C THR A 85 -2.33 2.02 -15.22
N TYR A 86 -1.70 0.99 -14.66
CA TYR A 86 -1.10 -0.09 -15.44
C TYR A 86 -2.17 -0.85 -16.24
N HIS A 87 -3.25 -1.27 -15.59
CA HIS A 87 -4.35 -1.99 -16.23
C HIS A 87 -5.05 -1.16 -17.33
N SER A 88 -5.09 0.17 -17.20
CA SER A 88 -5.66 1.06 -18.22
C SER A 88 -4.84 1.14 -19.52
N LYS A 89 -3.59 0.67 -19.53
CA LYS A 89 -2.74 0.68 -20.72
C LYS A 89 -3.16 -0.44 -21.66
N SER A 90 -3.27 -0.10 -22.94
CA SER A 90 -3.66 -1.05 -24.00
C SER A 90 -2.74 -2.26 -24.03
N GLY A 91 -3.30 -3.45 -23.81
CA GLY A 91 -2.59 -4.73 -23.91
C GLY A 91 -1.92 -5.21 -22.62
N GLU A 92 -1.99 -4.44 -21.52
CA GLU A 92 -1.50 -4.89 -20.23
C GLU A 92 -2.56 -5.78 -19.54
N HIS A 93 -2.14 -6.94 -19.04
CA HIS A 93 -3.00 -7.85 -18.31
C HIS A 93 -2.91 -7.59 -16.80
N TRP A 94 -4.05 -7.63 -16.12
CA TRP A 94 -4.10 -7.69 -14.67
C TRP A 94 -5.10 -8.76 -14.23
N ASP A 95 -4.71 -9.52 -13.21
CA ASP A 95 -5.52 -10.51 -12.51
C ASP A 95 -5.37 -10.32 -10.99
N ASN A 96 -6.47 -10.35 -10.25
CA ASN A 96 -6.44 -10.08 -8.81
C ASN A 96 -5.71 -11.17 -8.00
N GLU A 97 -5.50 -12.37 -8.57
CA GLU A 97 -4.76 -13.46 -7.94
C GLU A 97 -3.29 -13.52 -8.41
N HIS A 98 -3.03 -13.30 -9.70
CA HIS A 98 -1.72 -13.51 -10.33
C HIS A 98 -0.99 -12.22 -10.74
N GLY A 99 -1.63 -11.06 -10.57
CA GLY A 99 -1.06 -9.75 -10.89
C GLY A 99 -0.92 -9.57 -12.40
N THR A 100 0.26 -9.18 -12.87
CA THR A 100 0.50 -9.02 -14.31
C THR A 100 0.75 -10.34 -15.05
N ASN A 101 1.05 -11.42 -14.30
CA ASN A 101 1.34 -12.77 -14.79
C ASN A 101 2.35 -12.80 -15.96
N ILE A 102 3.40 -11.97 -15.86
CA ILE A 102 4.39 -11.80 -16.92
C ILE A 102 5.31 -13.02 -16.95
N SER A 103 5.33 -13.70 -18.09
CA SER A 103 6.17 -14.90 -18.31
C SER A 103 7.04 -14.75 -19.57
N GLY A 104 8.26 -15.31 -19.49
CA GLY A 104 9.24 -15.26 -20.58
C GLY A 104 10.25 -14.12 -20.47
N ALA A 105 11.47 -14.36 -20.97
CA ALA A 105 12.60 -13.45 -20.80
C ALA A 105 12.37 -12.04 -21.41
N PRO A 106 11.85 -11.88 -22.64
CA PRO A 106 11.63 -10.55 -23.21
C PRO A 106 10.61 -9.71 -22.43
N ALA A 107 9.56 -10.36 -21.92
CA ALA A 107 8.54 -9.67 -21.12
C ALA A 107 9.07 -9.30 -19.72
N GLY A 108 9.97 -10.12 -19.15
CA GLY A 108 10.66 -9.82 -17.90
C GLY A 108 11.63 -8.63 -17.98
N GLU A 109 12.31 -8.44 -19.12
CA GLU A 109 13.15 -7.26 -19.36
C GLU A 109 12.31 -5.98 -19.43
N ASN A 110 11.24 -5.98 -20.23
CA ASN A 110 10.29 -4.87 -20.31
C ASN A 110 9.68 -4.53 -18.95
N TRP A 111 9.33 -5.54 -18.14
CA TRP A 111 8.85 -5.34 -16.78
C TRP A 111 9.90 -4.68 -15.88
N SER A 112 11.15 -5.13 -15.97
CA SER A 112 12.26 -4.58 -15.17
C SER A 112 12.51 -3.11 -15.48
N GLU A 113 12.46 -2.73 -16.77
CA GLU A 113 12.51 -1.32 -17.19
C GLU A 113 11.29 -0.55 -16.68
N TYR A 114 10.10 -1.13 -16.81
CA TYR A 114 8.85 -0.52 -16.38
C TYR A 114 8.87 -0.13 -14.89
N VAL A 115 9.29 -1.04 -14.01
CA VAL A 115 9.35 -0.81 -12.55
C VAL A 115 10.58 -0.02 -12.09
N ALA A 116 11.53 0.23 -12.99
CA ALA A 116 12.64 1.16 -12.78
C ALA A 116 12.22 2.62 -13.04
N MET A 117 11.17 2.85 -13.83
CA MET A 117 10.64 4.20 -14.06
C MET A 117 10.06 4.81 -12.77
N LYS A 118 10.30 6.12 -12.58
CA LYS A 118 9.81 6.86 -11.43
C LYS A 118 8.27 6.81 -11.38
N GLY A 119 7.73 6.36 -10.26
CA GLY A 119 6.29 6.20 -10.04
C GLY A 119 5.78 4.75 -10.16
N ASN A 120 6.52 3.88 -10.85
CA ASN A 120 6.11 2.47 -11.05
C ASN A 120 6.78 1.51 -10.07
N ALA A 121 7.67 1.99 -9.20
CA ALA A 121 8.39 1.14 -8.24
C ALA A 121 7.45 0.36 -7.31
N LEU A 122 6.23 0.88 -7.07
CA LEU A 122 5.20 0.18 -6.30
C LEU A 122 4.64 -1.06 -7.03
N MET A 123 4.81 -1.17 -8.36
CA MET A 123 4.37 -2.34 -9.12
C MET A 123 5.25 -3.57 -8.93
N ARG A 124 6.50 -3.39 -8.45
CA ARG A 124 7.49 -4.48 -8.32
C ARG A 124 6.94 -5.78 -7.70
N PRO A 125 6.15 -5.74 -6.62
CA PRO A 125 5.65 -6.97 -6.00
C PRO A 125 4.64 -7.73 -6.88
N PHE A 126 4.05 -7.09 -7.89
CA PHE A 126 2.86 -7.59 -8.58
C PHE A 126 3.13 -8.22 -9.96
N CYS A 127 4.40 -8.51 -10.27
CA CYS A 127 4.79 -9.14 -11.54
C CYS A 127 4.08 -10.49 -11.76
N ASN A 128 4.02 -11.31 -10.70
CA ASN A 128 3.44 -12.65 -10.70
C ASN A 128 2.67 -12.92 -9.40
N LYS A 129 2.15 -11.86 -8.79
CA LYS A 129 1.37 -11.92 -7.57
C LYS A 129 0.28 -10.87 -7.68
N GLY A 130 -0.96 -11.27 -7.50
CA GLY A 130 -2.08 -10.35 -7.43
C GLY A 130 -2.10 -9.59 -6.12
N TRP A 131 -3.22 -8.94 -5.85
CA TRP A 131 -3.40 -8.19 -4.62
C TRP A 131 -4.78 -8.44 -4.04
N GLU A 132 -4.81 -9.13 -2.90
CA GLU A 132 -6.04 -9.57 -2.21
C GLU A 132 -6.93 -8.39 -1.76
N TYR A 133 -6.42 -7.16 -1.84
CA TYR A 133 -7.16 -5.95 -1.47
C TYR A 133 -7.88 -5.29 -2.65
N MET A 134 -7.71 -5.77 -3.89
CA MET A 134 -8.28 -5.11 -5.08
C MET A 134 -9.80 -4.95 -5.00
N ASP A 135 -10.54 -6.03 -4.74
CA ASP A 135 -12.01 -6.00 -4.68
C ASP A 135 -12.51 -5.01 -3.62
N PHE A 136 -11.87 -4.97 -2.45
CA PHE A 136 -12.20 -4.01 -1.40
C PHE A 136 -11.92 -2.56 -1.80
N LEU A 137 -10.85 -2.33 -2.56
CA LEU A 137 -10.45 -0.98 -2.97
C LEU A 137 -11.31 -0.47 -4.13
N GLU A 138 -11.75 -1.33 -5.04
CA GLU A 138 -12.72 -1.02 -6.09
C GLU A 138 -14.09 -0.62 -5.52
N ASP A 139 -14.50 -1.18 -4.38
CA ASP A 139 -15.71 -0.76 -3.68
C ASP A 139 -15.57 0.59 -2.96
N ILE A 140 -14.33 1.04 -2.70
CA ILE A 140 -14.02 2.29 -1.99
C ILE A 140 -13.77 3.48 -2.97
N PHE A 141 -13.33 3.23 -4.21
CA PHE A 141 -12.94 4.27 -5.18
C PHE A 141 -13.84 4.29 -6.41
#